data_AF-A0A8X6YAH5-F1
#
_entry.id   AF-A0A8X6YAH5-F1
#
_cell.length_a   1.000
_cell.length_b   1.000
_cell.length_c   1.000
_cell.angle_alpha   90.00
_cell.angle_beta   90.00
_cell.angle_gamma   90.00
#
_symmetry.space_group_name_H-M   'P 1'
#
loop_
_entity.id
_entity.type
_entity.pdbx_description
1 polymer ?
#
loop_
_entity_poly.entity_id
_entity_poly.type
_entity_poly.pdbx_seq_one_letter_code
_entity_poly.pdbx_strand_id
1 'polypeptide(L)'
;MSLTSEEQEIRCIQHWFRNWTASQKAEFLELLVEKYSVNSLNLERNFELLKISSDCPSIFQCQLKQFSLWFDDWSLKDKENLNLKLLEVDRNFVESLYKRIN
;
A
#
# COMPACT_ATOMS: atom_id res chain seq x y z
N MET A 1 0.76 21.06 16.97
CA MET A 1 0.03 20.80 15.70
C MET A 1 -0.42 19.36 15.75
N SER A 2 -1.72 19.11 15.58
CA SER A 2 -2.24 17.74 15.49
C SER A 2 -1.87 17.15 14.13
N LEU A 3 -1.64 15.83 14.08
CA LEU A 3 -1.38 15.13 12.82
C LEU A 3 -2.62 15.17 11.92
N THR A 4 -2.42 15.23 10.60
CA THR A 4 -3.52 15.09 9.62
C THR A 4 -4.01 13.64 9.54
N SER A 5 -5.16 13.40 8.88
CA SER A 5 -5.67 12.03 8.69
C SER A 5 -4.66 11.19 7.90
N GLU A 6 -4.13 11.75 6.82
CA GLU A 6 -3.18 11.10 5.91
C GLU A 6 -1.89 10.74 6.65
N GLU A 7 -1.38 11.62 7.53
CA GLU A 7 -0.22 11.33 8.37
C GLU A 7 -0.45 10.17 9.34
N GLN A 8 -1.68 10.02 9.86
CA GLN A 8 -2.05 8.89 10.71
C GLN A 8 -2.18 7.59 9.91
N GLU A 9 -2.77 7.66 8.73
CA GLU A 9 -2.92 6.53 7.80
C GLU A 9 -1.55 6.00 7.38
N ILE A 10 -0.62 6.89 6.99
CA ILE A 10 0.77 6.54 6.64
C ILE A 10 1.47 5.84 7.81
N ARG A 11 1.33 6.36 9.04
CA ARG A 11 1.89 5.72 10.24
C ARG A 11 1.29 4.35 10.50
N CYS A 12 -0.01 4.19 10.23
CA CYS A 12 -0.71 2.92 10.36
C CYS A 12 -0.12 1.88 9.40
N ILE A 13 0.07 2.24 8.14
CA ILE A 13 0.69 1.37 7.13
C ILE A 13 2.14 1.05 7.50
N GLN A 14 2.92 2.04 7.96
CA GLN A 14 4.29 1.80 8.42
C GLN A 14 4.31 0.78 9.58
N HIS A 15 3.36 0.88 10.50
CA HIS A 15 3.21 -0.08 11.59
C HIS A 15 2.85 -1.48 11.07
N TRP A 16 1.89 -1.61 10.16
CA TRP A 16 1.56 -2.91 9.55
C TRP A 16 2.76 -3.52 8.81
N PHE A 17 3.46 -2.72 8.01
CA PHE A 17 4.62 -3.12 7.24
C PHE A 17 5.78 -3.67 8.11
N ARG A 18 5.97 -3.12 9.31
CA ARG A 18 6.94 -3.66 10.29
C ARG A 18 6.59 -5.07 10.77
N ASN A 19 5.31 -5.43 10.77
CA ASN A 19 4.80 -6.71 11.25
C ASN A 19 4.56 -7.73 10.13
N TRP A 20 4.72 -7.33 8.86
CA TRP A 20 4.51 -8.22 7.73
C TRP A 20 5.67 -9.20 7.51
N THR A 21 5.32 -10.40 7.07
CA THR A 21 6.27 -11.40 6.61
C THR A 21 6.90 -10.98 5.28
N ALA A 22 8.00 -11.64 4.90
CA ALA A 22 8.63 -11.40 3.59
C ALA A 22 7.66 -11.62 2.42
N SER A 23 6.81 -12.64 2.48
CA SER A 23 5.81 -12.92 1.45
C SER A 23 4.74 -11.83 1.37
N GLN A 24 4.26 -11.34 2.51
CA GLN A 24 3.30 -10.23 2.58
C GLN A 24 3.90 -8.93 2.05
N LYS A 25 5.17 -8.64 2.35
CA LYS A 25 5.89 -7.51 1.76
C LYS A 25 6.00 -7.67 0.23
N ALA A 26 6.33 -8.86 -0.27
CA ALA A 26 6.40 -9.09 -1.71
C ALA A 26 5.04 -8.82 -2.39
N GLU A 27 3.92 -9.27 -1.82
CA GLU A 27 2.59 -8.98 -2.34
C GLU A 27 2.26 -7.47 -2.30
N PHE A 28 2.63 -6.78 -1.21
CA PHE A 28 2.48 -5.34 -1.12
C PHE A 28 3.34 -4.57 -2.14
N LEU A 29 4.52 -5.09 -2.48
CA LEU A 29 5.39 -4.53 -3.51
C LEU A 29 4.71 -4.58 -4.88
N GLU A 30 4.11 -5.72 -5.25
CA GLU A 30 3.33 -5.86 -6.48
C GLU A 30 2.21 -4.82 -6.53
N LEU A 31 1.47 -4.68 -5.43
CA LEU A 31 0.38 -3.71 -5.32
C LEU A 31 0.87 -2.27 -5.52
N LEU A 32 1.99 -1.89 -4.89
CA LEU A 32 2.56 -0.55 -5.04
C LEU A 32 3.04 -0.30 -6.46
N VAL A 33 3.75 -1.26 -7.08
CA VAL A 33 4.20 -1.14 -8.46
C VAL A 33 3.01 -0.87 -9.37
N GLU A 34 1.94 -1.65 -9.21
CA GLU A 34 0.72 -1.48 -10.00
C GLU A 34 0.06 -0.10 -9.79
N LYS A 35 0.03 0.38 -8.54
CA LYS A 35 -0.52 1.70 -8.19
C LYS A 35 0.30 2.87 -8.75
N TYR A 36 1.63 2.71 -8.89
CA TYR A 36 2.52 3.73 -9.46
C TYR A 36 2.67 3.63 -10.99
N SER A 37 2.40 2.46 -11.60
CA SER A 37 2.86 2.16 -12.95
C SER A 37 2.08 2.78 -14.10
N VAL A 38 0.85 3.33 -13.92
CA VAL A 38 0.12 4.16 -14.92
C VAL A 38 -1.32 4.38 -14.44
N ASN A 39 -1.82 5.62 -14.56
CA ASN A 39 -3.23 6.10 -14.62
C ASN A 39 -4.34 5.03 -14.71
N SER A 40 -4.50 4.17 -13.71
CA SER A 40 -5.46 3.07 -13.80
C SER A 40 -6.82 3.53 -13.29
N LEU A 41 -7.63 4.11 -14.19
CA LEU A 41 -9.07 3.92 -14.21
C LEU A 41 -9.39 2.41 -14.38
N ASN A 42 -8.89 1.54 -13.50
CA ASN A 42 -9.16 0.10 -13.56
C ASN A 42 -10.30 -0.21 -12.60
N LEU A 43 -11.51 0.05 -13.10
CA LEU A 43 -12.78 -0.44 -12.58
C LEU A 43 -12.74 -1.96 -12.27
N GLU A 44 -11.85 -2.71 -12.92
CA GLU A 44 -11.74 -4.16 -12.83
C GLU A 44 -11.24 -4.68 -11.46
N ARG A 45 -10.38 -3.95 -10.73
CA ARG A 45 -9.95 -4.39 -9.38
C ARG A 45 -10.98 -4.13 -8.28
N ASN A 46 -11.85 -3.13 -8.45
CA ASN A 46 -13.01 -2.97 -7.57
C ASN A 46 -13.94 -4.20 -7.65
N PHE A 47 -13.97 -4.89 -8.80
CA PHE A 47 -14.72 -6.13 -8.98
C PHE A 47 -14.05 -7.36 -8.33
N GLU A 48 -12.72 -7.43 -8.29
CA GLU A 48 -12.01 -8.49 -7.54
C GLU A 48 -12.18 -8.32 -6.02
N LEU A 49 -12.25 -7.08 -5.51
CA LEU A 49 -12.63 -6.80 -4.11
C LEU A 49 -14.10 -7.13 -3.80
N LEU A 50 -14.94 -7.34 -4.84
CA LEU A 50 -16.34 -7.78 -4.77
C LEU A 50 -16.49 -9.29 -4.96
N LYS A 51 -15.44 -10.03 -5.32
CA LYS A 51 -15.44 -11.49 -5.21
C LYS A 51 -15.37 -11.83 -3.72
N ILE A 52 -16.55 -11.90 -3.11
CA ILE A 52 -16.75 -12.52 -1.80
C ILE A 52 -16.36 -14.00 -1.99
N SER A 53 -15.10 -14.34 -1.72
CA SER A 53 -14.73 -15.71 -1.40
C SER A 53 -15.54 -16.12 -0.17
N SER A 54 -16.02 -17.36 -0.13
CA SER A 54 -16.76 -17.91 1.01
C SER A 54 -15.93 -18.00 2.31
N ASP A 55 -14.64 -17.68 2.23
CA ASP A 55 -13.70 -17.65 3.36
C ASP A 55 -13.56 -16.24 3.93
N CYS A 56 -13.55 -16.13 5.27
CA CYS A 56 -13.30 -14.86 5.95
C CYS A 56 -11.95 -14.27 5.50
N PRO A 57 -11.90 -12.99 5.07
CA PRO A 57 -10.66 -12.38 4.63
C PRO A 57 -9.65 -12.34 5.79
N SER A 58 -8.38 -12.60 5.47
CA SER A 58 -7.30 -12.44 6.43
C SER A 58 -7.12 -10.98 6.83
N ILE A 59 -6.58 -10.73 8.02
CA ILE A 59 -6.25 -9.37 8.50
C ILE A 59 -5.39 -8.63 7.48
N PHE A 60 -4.44 -9.35 6.85
CA PHE A 60 -3.57 -8.78 5.83
C PHE A 60 -4.35 -8.31 4.59
N GLN A 61 -5.31 -9.09 4.10
CA GLN A 61 -6.15 -8.68 2.98
C GLN A 61 -6.99 -7.43 3.34
N CYS A 62 -7.51 -7.36 4.57
CA CYS A 62 -8.19 -6.16 5.05
C CYS A 62 -7.27 -4.94 5.09
N GLN A 63 -6.01 -5.11 5.53
CA GLN A 63 -5.00 -4.05 5.53
C GLN A 63 -4.68 -3.57 4.11
N LEU A 64 -4.50 -4.47 3.14
CA LEU A 64 -4.25 -4.10 1.74
C LEU A 64 -5.43 -3.36 1.10
N LYS A 65 -6.66 -3.77 1.41
CA LYS A 65 -7.88 -3.08 0.97
C LYS A 65 -7.94 -1.67 1.54
N GLN A 66 -7.70 -1.53 2.85
CA GLN A 66 -7.71 -0.22 3.51
C GLN A 66 -6.60 0.69 2.96
N PHE A 67 -5.39 0.15 2.78
CA PHE A 67 -4.29 0.85 2.13
C PHE A 67 -4.68 1.35 0.74
N SER A 68 -5.33 0.51 -0.07
CA SER A 68 -5.70 0.89 -1.44
C SER A 68 -6.67 2.06 -1.48
N LEU A 69 -7.66 2.09 -0.58
CA LEU A 69 -8.59 3.21 -0.45
C LEU A 69 -7.86 4.50 -0.08
N TRP A 70 -7.02 4.46 0.95
CA TRP A 70 -6.23 5.63 1.35
C TRP A 70 -5.30 6.13 0.24
N PHE A 71 -4.57 5.22 -0.40
CA PHE A 71 -3.61 5.57 -1.44
C PHE A 71 -4.26 6.24 -2.66
N ASP A 72 -5.49 5.88 -2.99
CA ASP A 72 -6.22 6.48 -4.11
C ASP A 72 -6.64 7.93 -3.81
N ASP A 73 -6.93 8.25 -2.55
CA ASP A 73 -7.30 9.60 -2.09
C ASP A 73 -6.09 10.51 -1.79
N TRP A 74 -4.91 9.92 -1.62
CA TRP A 74 -3.69 10.64 -1.25
C TRP A 74 -3.11 11.53 -2.36
N SER A 75 -2.59 12.68 -1.93
CA SER A 75 -1.80 13.56 -2.80
C SER A 75 -0.45 12.93 -3.16
N LEU A 76 0.21 13.47 -4.18
CA LEU A 76 1.58 13.04 -4.54
C LEU A 76 2.54 13.17 -3.34
N LYS A 77 2.42 14.23 -2.56
CA LYS A 77 3.24 14.47 -1.37
C LYS A 77 3.05 13.38 -0.31
N ASP A 78 1.83 12.91 -0.12
CA ASP A 78 1.52 11.86 0.86
C ASP A 78 2.05 10.50 0.39
N LYS A 79 1.97 10.23 -0.92
CA LYS A 79 2.60 9.05 -1.56
C LYS A 79 4.12 9.05 -1.41
N GLU A 80 4.76 10.21 -1.60
CA GLU A 80 6.19 10.39 -1.33
C GLU A 80 6.52 10.17 0.15
N ASN A 81 5.70 10.70 1.06
CA ASN A 81 5.88 10.52 2.50
C ASN A 81 5.74 9.05 2.92
N LEU A 82 4.83 8.29 2.32
CA LEU A 82 4.79 6.83 2.49
C LEU A 82 6.13 6.19 2.12
N ASN A 83 6.69 6.52 0.96
CA ASN A 83 7.95 5.94 0.49
C ASN A 83 9.10 6.24 1.48
N LEU A 84 9.15 7.46 2.04
CA LEU A 84 10.10 7.81 3.11
C LEU A 84 9.90 6.94 4.36
N LYS A 85 8.65 6.71 4.78
CA LYS A 85 8.35 5.86 5.95
C LYS A 85 8.62 4.38 5.73
N LEU A 86 8.47 3.88 4.51
CA LEU A 86 8.88 2.52 4.16
C LEU A 86 10.40 2.40 4.11
N LEU A 87 11.11 3.43 3.60
CA LEU A 87 12.57 3.48 3.53
C LEU A 87 13.21 3.42 4.93
N GLU A 88 12.59 4.06 5.93
CA GLU A 88 13.00 3.97 7.34
C GLU A 88 12.92 2.54 7.91
N VAL A 89 12.08 1.68 7.34
CA VAL A 89 11.87 0.29 7.82
C VAL A 89 12.69 -0.70 7.01
N ASP A 90 12.67 -0.57 5.69
CA ASP A 90 13.25 -1.53 4.76
C ASP A 90 13.72 -0.83 3.48
N ARG A 91 15.02 -0.52 3.44
CA ARG A 91 15.62 0.17 2.28
C ARG A 91 15.55 -0.67 1.01
N ASN A 92 15.83 -1.97 1.13
CA ASN A 92 15.88 -2.88 -0.02
C ASN A 92 14.51 -3.01 -0.69
N PHE A 93 13.44 -2.98 0.11
CA PHE A 93 12.07 -2.93 -0.40
C PHE A 93 11.84 -1.71 -1.31
N VAL A 94 12.18 -0.52 -0.84
CA VAL A 94 11.95 0.74 -1.59
C VAL A 94 12.84 0.81 -2.83
N GLU A 95 14.10 0.36 -2.75
CA GLU A 95 14.96 0.24 -3.94
C GLU A 95 14.36 -0.71 -4.99
N SER A 96 13.77 -1.83 -4.56
CA SER A 96 13.10 -2.78 -5.45
C SER A 96 11.85 -2.18 -6.09
N LEU A 97 11.10 -1.34 -5.36
CA LEU A 97 9.97 -0.59 -5.90
C LEU A 97 10.43 0.35 -7.01
N TYR A 98 11.42 1.20 -6.75
CA TYR A 98 11.93 2.15 -7.73
C TYR A 98 12.51 1.49 -8.99
N LYS A 99 13.15 0.32 -8.85
CA LYS A 99 13.65 -0.47 -9.99
C LYS A 99 12.55 -1.05 -10.90
N ARG A 100 11.31 -1.14 -10.39
CA ARG A 100 10.18 -1.76 -11.12
C ARG A 100 9.23 -0.74 -11.72
N ILE A 101 9.23 0.49 -11.20
CA ILE A 101 8.39 1.59 -11.70
C ILE A 101 9.14 2.49 -12.70
N ASN A 102 10.48 2.46 -12.71
CA ASN A 102 11.34 3.09 -13.71
C ASN A 102 11.76 2.07 -14.77
#